data_AF-A0A1A8DNV7-F1
#
_entry.id   AF-A0A1A8DNV7-F1
#
_cell.length_a   1.000
_cell.length_b   1.000
_cell.length_c   1.000
_cell.angle_alpha   90.00
_cell.angle_beta   90.00
_cell.angle_gamma   90.00
#
_symmetry.space_group_name_H-M   'P 1'
#
loop_
_entity.id
_entity.type
_entity.pdbx_description
1 polymer ?
#
loop_
_entity_poly.entity_id
_entity_poly.type
_entity_poly.pdbx_seq_one_letter_code
_entity_poly.pdbx_strand_id
1 'polypeptide(L)'
;VELINHYRHESLAQYNTTLDVRLLYPVSHLQQDQLVKEDNIDAVGKKLQEYHNQYQEKSKEYDKLYEEHTKTSQDIQMKRTAIEAFNETIKIFEEQCHTQERYSKDYGERFCCEDNDKERERIMMNYEKLKSRLGEIHNSKDRLEQDLQMQAMDNRETDKKMNSLKPDLIQLRRIRDQYLVWLNHKGVRQKRINDWLGVQTENPDEGSSVREEEENLPHYDEKSWFVGNLKRTEAEELLTGKPSGAFLVRESSRKGCYACSVVVEGEVKHCMIYSTPRGFGFAEPYDLYGSLKELVLHYQHTSLVQHNDALSVRLAHPVYAHTLSVRR
;
A
#
# COMPACT_ATOMS: atom_id res chain seq x y z
N VAL A 1 -39.80 -5.28 1.00
CA VAL A 1 -40.14 -4.28 -0.04
C VAL A 1 -41.22 -3.32 0.45
N GLU A 2 -42.32 -3.83 1.01
CA GLU A 2 -43.41 -3.00 1.56
C GLU A 2 -42.95 -2.02 2.65
N LEU A 3 -42.11 -2.47 3.59
CA LEU A 3 -41.53 -1.60 4.63
C LEU A 3 -40.79 -0.39 4.06
N ILE A 4 -39.95 -0.62 3.05
CA ILE A 4 -39.19 0.45 2.38
C ILE A 4 -40.15 1.39 1.64
N ASN A 5 -41.14 0.85 0.93
CA ASN A 5 -42.13 1.65 0.20
C ASN A 5 -43.03 2.48 1.13
N HIS A 6 -43.33 2.01 2.33
CA HIS A 6 -44.06 2.77 3.33
C HIS A 6 -43.26 4.01 3.78
N TYR A 7 -42.00 3.83 4.18
CA TYR A 7 -41.11 4.93 4.57
C TYR A 7 -40.54 5.77 3.40
N ARG A 8 -40.89 5.43 2.15
CA ARG A 8 -40.73 6.38 1.03
C ARG A 8 -41.75 7.51 1.10
N HIS A 9 -42.95 7.22 1.60
CA HIS A 9 -44.07 8.16 1.64
C HIS A 9 -44.24 8.77 3.04
N GLU A 10 -43.95 7.99 4.09
CA GLU A 10 -44.07 8.40 5.49
C GLU A 10 -42.71 8.65 6.15
N SER A 11 -42.69 9.57 7.12
CA SER A 11 -41.46 9.96 7.82
C SER A 11 -41.04 8.90 8.83
N LEU A 12 -39.73 8.64 8.92
CA LEU A 12 -39.15 7.80 9.97
C LEU A 12 -39.35 8.38 11.38
N ALA A 13 -39.81 9.63 11.50
CA ALA A 13 -40.19 10.28 12.75
C ALA A 13 -41.21 9.48 13.57
N GLN A 14 -42.04 8.66 12.92
CA GLN A 14 -43.00 7.77 13.58
C GLN A 14 -42.33 6.70 14.45
N TYR A 15 -41.08 6.33 14.13
CA TYR A 15 -40.30 5.34 14.87
C TYR A 15 -39.25 6.00 15.76
N ASN A 16 -38.62 7.08 15.27
CA ASN A 16 -37.66 7.85 16.03
C ASN A 16 -37.82 9.34 15.71
N THR A 17 -38.27 10.12 16.70
CA THR A 17 -38.56 11.56 16.58
C THR A 17 -37.34 12.39 16.16
N THR A 18 -36.12 11.86 16.27
CA THR A 18 -34.89 12.54 15.82
C THR A 18 -34.59 12.35 14.33
N LEU A 19 -35.29 11.42 13.66
CA LEU A 19 -35.10 11.08 12.25
C LEU A 19 -36.34 11.49 11.43
N ASP A 20 -36.61 12.80 11.32
CA ASP A 20 -37.65 13.34 10.43
C ASP A 20 -37.20 13.37 8.96
N VAL A 21 -36.95 12.18 8.42
CA VAL A 21 -36.49 11.98 7.04
C VAL A 21 -37.25 10.84 6.38
N ARG A 22 -37.43 10.93 5.06
CA ARG A 22 -38.07 9.92 4.21
C ARG A 22 -37.04 9.24 3.32
N LEU A 23 -37.30 8.01 2.90
CA LEU A 23 -36.41 7.22 2.04
C LEU A 23 -36.52 7.65 0.55
N LEU A 24 -36.17 8.89 0.23
CA LEU A 24 -36.43 9.49 -1.09
C LEU A 24 -35.54 8.94 -2.22
N TYR A 25 -34.24 8.74 -1.94
CA TYR A 25 -33.23 8.46 -2.96
C TYR A 25 -32.61 7.07 -2.74
N PRO A 26 -33.21 6.00 -3.29
CA PRO A 26 -32.63 4.67 -3.22
C PRO A 26 -31.32 4.62 -4.03
N VAL A 27 -30.24 4.14 -3.41
CA VAL A 27 -28.98 3.87 -4.11
C VAL A 27 -29.17 2.59 -4.91
N SER A 28 -29.25 2.71 -6.24
CA SER A 28 -29.51 1.59 -7.13
C SER A 28 -28.21 0.88 -7.53
N HIS A 29 -28.16 -0.45 -7.38
CA HIS A 29 -27.08 -1.28 -7.94
C HIS A 29 -27.01 -1.18 -9.48
N LEU A 30 -28.13 -0.90 -10.16
CA LEU A 30 -28.20 -0.77 -11.62
C LEU A 30 -27.59 0.53 -12.15
N GLN A 31 -27.35 1.52 -11.28
CA GLN A 31 -26.68 2.75 -11.68
C GLN A 31 -25.20 2.51 -12.02
N GLN A 32 -24.63 1.39 -11.55
CA GLN A 32 -23.27 0.94 -11.88
C GLN A 32 -23.19 0.24 -13.25
N ASP A 33 -24.22 -0.54 -13.63
CA ASP A 33 -24.27 -1.21 -14.95
C ASP A 33 -24.45 -0.23 -16.12
N GLN A 34 -24.95 0.98 -15.89
CA GLN A 34 -25.08 2.00 -16.96
C GLN A 34 -23.75 2.64 -17.39
N LEU A 35 -22.71 2.57 -16.56
CA LEU A 35 -21.43 3.23 -16.82
C LEU A 35 -20.36 2.26 -17.36
N VAL A 36 -20.38 1.00 -16.92
CA VAL A 36 -19.52 -0.04 -17.48
C VAL A 36 -20.21 -0.62 -18.70
N LYS A 37 -19.99 0.01 -19.87
CA LYS A 37 -20.62 -0.38 -21.15
C LYS A 37 -20.10 -1.70 -21.74
N GLU A 38 -19.20 -2.40 -21.05
CA GLU A 38 -18.55 -3.60 -21.53
C GLU A 38 -18.99 -4.82 -20.72
N ASP A 39 -19.56 -5.82 -21.39
CA ASP A 39 -19.96 -7.08 -20.75
C ASP A 39 -18.76 -8.03 -20.51
N ASN A 40 -17.62 -7.77 -21.14
CA ASN A 40 -16.45 -8.62 -21.05
C ASN A 40 -15.60 -8.30 -19.81
N ILE A 41 -15.53 -9.25 -18.88
CA ILE A 41 -14.78 -9.15 -17.61
C ILE A 41 -13.30 -8.78 -17.84
N ASP A 42 -12.66 -9.31 -18.89
CA ASP A 42 -11.24 -9.00 -19.19
C ASP A 42 -11.04 -7.60 -19.74
N ALA A 43 -12.00 -7.07 -20.50
CA ALA A 43 -11.93 -5.71 -21.04
C ALA A 43 -12.14 -4.68 -19.92
N VAL A 44 -13.10 -4.94 -19.04
CA VAL A 44 -13.32 -4.15 -17.80
C VAL A 44 -12.12 -4.21 -16.88
N GLY A 45 -11.46 -5.37 -16.75
CA GLY A 45 -10.21 -5.52 -15.99
C GLY A 45 -9.06 -4.67 -16.54
N LYS A 46 -8.86 -4.65 -17.86
CA LYS A 46 -7.86 -3.77 -18.50
C LYS A 46 -8.19 -2.28 -18.32
N LYS A 47 -9.47 -1.91 -18.42
CA LYS A 47 -9.92 -0.53 -18.14
C LYS A 47 -9.71 -0.12 -16.69
N LEU A 48 -9.97 -1.03 -15.74
CA LEU A 48 -9.66 -0.81 -14.33
C LEU A 48 -8.17 -0.56 -14.14
N GLN A 49 -7.31 -1.37 -14.75
CA GLN A 49 -5.85 -1.21 -14.68
C GLN A 49 -5.41 0.17 -15.24
N GLU A 50 -5.97 0.59 -16.38
CA GLU A 50 -5.70 1.90 -16.97
C GLU A 50 -6.11 3.06 -16.03
N TYR A 51 -7.34 3.03 -15.50
CA TYR A 51 -7.79 4.05 -14.54
C TYR A 51 -7.03 4.01 -13.21
N HIS A 52 -6.63 2.81 -12.76
CA HIS A 52 -5.83 2.64 -11.56
C HIS A 52 -4.44 3.28 -11.73
N ASN A 53 -3.78 3.03 -12.86
CA ASN A 53 -2.47 3.61 -13.16
C ASN A 53 -2.56 5.15 -13.28
N GLN A 54 -3.56 5.67 -13.99
CA GLN A 54 -3.79 7.13 -14.07
C GLN A 54 -4.04 7.75 -12.70
N TYR A 55 -4.82 7.08 -11.84
CA TYR A 55 -5.04 7.51 -10.47
C TYR A 55 -3.73 7.51 -9.67
N GLN A 56 -2.92 6.45 -9.77
CA GLN A 56 -1.64 6.36 -9.07
C GLN A 56 -0.67 7.46 -9.52
N GLU A 57 -0.55 7.71 -10.82
CA GLU A 57 0.31 8.76 -11.37
C GLU A 57 -0.10 10.14 -10.87
N LYS A 58 -1.40 10.49 -10.99
CA LYS A 58 -1.92 11.76 -10.48
C LYS A 58 -1.82 11.86 -8.96
N SER A 59 -1.94 10.75 -8.23
CA SER A 59 -1.78 10.73 -6.77
C SER A 59 -0.34 11.05 -6.41
N LYS A 60 0.64 10.40 -7.06
CA LYS A 60 2.06 10.67 -6.87
C LYS A 60 2.42 12.11 -7.22
N GLU A 61 1.83 12.67 -8.27
CA GLU A 61 2.02 14.10 -8.63
C GLU A 61 1.45 15.03 -7.54
N TYR A 62 0.25 14.73 -7.04
CA TYR A 62 -0.36 15.49 -5.96
C TYR A 62 0.47 15.42 -4.66
N ASP A 63 0.97 14.24 -4.30
CA ASP A 63 1.79 14.03 -3.11
C ASP A 63 3.08 14.85 -3.19
N LYS A 64 3.76 14.87 -4.36
CA LYS A 64 4.93 15.73 -4.60
C LYS A 64 4.62 17.21 -4.44
N LEU A 65 3.53 17.69 -5.05
CA LEU A 65 3.11 19.09 -4.92
C LEU A 65 2.76 19.45 -3.48
N TYR A 66 2.17 18.52 -2.73
CA TYR A 66 1.85 18.70 -1.31
C TYR A 66 3.12 18.80 -0.44
N GLU A 67 4.11 17.94 -0.68
CA GLU A 67 5.42 18.02 -0.01
C GLU A 67 6.13 19.35 -0.30
N GLU A 68 6.15 19.78 -1.56
CA GLU A 68 6.73 21.07 -1.97
C GLU A 68 6.00 22.26 -1.32
N HIS A 69 4.67 22.23 -1.31
CA HIS A 69 3.84 23.27 -0.69
C HIS A 69 4.08 23.38 0.81
N THR A 70 4.07 22.25 1.52
CA THR A 70 4.28 22.24 2.97
C THR A 70 5.67 22.73 3.34
N LYS A 71 6.70 22.31 2.60
CA LYS A 71 8.07 22.81 2.76
C LYS A 71 8.15 24.32 2.50
N THR A 72 7.64 24.78 1.37
CA THR A 72 7.66 26.21 0.99
C THR A 72 6.89 27.06 2.00
N SER A 73 5.76 26.56 2.52
CA SER A 73 5.00 27.24 3.56
C SER A 73 5.77 27.38 4.87
N GLN A 74 6.58 26.38 5.24
CA GLN A 74 7.47 26.48 6.41
C GLN A 74 8.59 27.51 6.17
N ASP A 75 9.23 27.48 5.00
CA ASP A 75 10.27 28.44 4.63
C ASP A 75 9.75 29.89 4.63
N ILE A 76 8.54 30.12 4.10
CA ILE A 76 7.84 31.41 4.15
C ILE A 76 7.68 31.87 5.60
N GLN A 77 7.28 30.98 6.50
CA GLN A 77 7.10 31.32 7.91
C GLN A 77 8.43 31.67 8.57
N MET A 78 9.50 30.91 8.30
CA MET A 78 10.85 31.21 8.80
C MET A 78 11.35 32.57 8.30
N LYS A 79 11.14 32.90 7.03
CA LYS A 79 11.50 34.20 6.46
C LYS A 79 10.70 35.36 7.06
N ARG A 80 9.42 35.17 7.37
CA ARG A 80 8.61 36.17 8.09
C ARG A 80 9.18 36.48 9.46
N THR A 81 9.49 35.44 10.26
CA THR A 81 10.12 35.62 11.57
C THR A 81 11.48 36.31 11.45
N ALA A 82 12.26 35.99 10.41
CA ALA A 82 13.54 36.66 10.16
C ALA A 82 13.35 38.14 9.81
N ILE A 83 12.34 38.50 9.02
CA ILE A 83 12.00 39.91 8.71
C ILE A 83 11.57 40.66 9.97
N GLU A 84 10.78 40.04 10.85
CA GLU A 84 10.42 40.62 12.15
C GLU A 84 11.67 40.90 13.01
N ALA A 85 12.62 39.95 13.04
CA ALA A 85 13.91 40.15 13.72
C ALA A 85 14.75 41.27 13.07
N PHE A 86 14.73 41.39 11.75
CA PHE A 86 15.36 42.51 11.04
C PHE A 86 14.70 43.85 11.43
N ASN A 87 13.37 43.90 11.52
CA ASN A 87 12.65 45.11 11.93
C ASN A 87 13.01 45.56 13.34
N GLU A 88 13.06 44.64 14.31
CA GLU A 88 13.50 44.97 15.67
C GLU A 88 14.98 45.38 15.71
N THR A 89 15.83 44.74 14.89
CA THR A 89 17.24 45.16 14.76
C THR A 89 17.34 46.58 14.21
N ILE A 90 16.62 46.89 13.13
CA ILE A 90 16.58 48.23 12.53
C ILE A 90 16.14 49.26 13.57
N LYS A 91 15.09 48.97 14.33
CA LYS A 91 14.59 49.85 15.39
C LYS A 91 15.65 50.16 16.45
N ILE A 92 16.43 49.17 16.90
CA ILE A 92 17.54 49.40 17.86
C ILE A 92 18.61 50.32 17.24
N PHE A 93 18.95 50.12 15.96
CA PHE A 93 19.91 50.98 15.27
C PHE A 93 19.38 52.41 15.05
N GLU A 94 18.08 52.56 14.77
CA GLU A 94 17.42 53.86 14.67
C GLU A 94 17.41 54.61 16.02
N GLU A 95 17.10 53.91 17.11
CA GLU A 95 17.21 54.44 18.46
C GLU A 95 18.64 54.88 18.81
N GLN A 96 19.65 54.11 18.37
CA GLN A 96 21.06 54.47 18.53
C GLN A 96 21.42 55.70 17.71
N CYS A 97 20.93 55.82 16.47
CA CYS A 97 21.10 57.01 15.63
C CYS A 97 20.49 58.25 16.29
N HIS A 98 19.26 58.17 16.80
CA HIS A 98 18.60 59.25 17.51
C HIS A 98 19.31 59.65 18.81
N THR A 99 19.83 58.67 19.53
CA THR A 99 20.60 58.90 20.75
C THR A 99 21.91 59.63 20.44
N GLN A 100 22.64 59.19 19.40
CA GLN A 100 23.87 59.83 18.94
C GLN A 100 23.62 61.27 18.46
N GLU A 101 22.51 61.53 17.73
CA GLU A 101 22.12 62.87 17.30
C GLU A 101 21.86 63.81 18.48
N ARG A 102 21.12 63.35 19.51
CA ARG A 102 20.85 64.15 20.71
C ARG A 102 22.13 64.50 21.45
N TYR A 103 23.00 63.52 21.73
CA TYR A 103 24.26 63.78 22.42
C TYR A 103 25.21 64.64 21.59
N SER A 104 25.28 64.45 20.28
CA SER A 104 26.09 65.29 19.39
C SER A 104 25.62 66.74 19.39
N LYS A 105 24.30 66.97 19.40
CA LYS A 105 23.72 68.31 19.48
C LYS A 105 23.99 68.97 20.84
N ASP A 106 23.75 68.26 21.93
CA ASP A 106 24.03 68.74 23.30
C ASP A 106 25.52 69.06 23.51
N TYR A 107 26.42 68.27 22.89
CA TYR A 107 27.86 68.52 22.93
C TYR A 107 28.25 69.77 22.12
N GLY A 108 27.66 69.95 20.93
CA GLY A 108 27.88 71.12 20.08
C GLY A 108 27.39 72.43 20.71
N GLU A 109 26.28 72.39 21.45
CA GLU A 109 25.73 73.56 22.17
C GLU A 109 26.56 73.94 23.41
N ARG A 110 27.23 72.98 24.07
CA ARG A 110 28.02 73.23 25.29
C ARG A 110 29.48 73.61 25.06
N PHE A 111 30.07 73.22 23.93
CA PHE A 111 31.52 73.33 23.68
C PHE A 111 31.87 74.07 22.39
N CYS A 112 31.30 75.25 22.14
CA CYS A 112 31.50 76.07 20.92
C CYS A 112 32.92 76.68 20.73
N CYS A 113 33.96 76.20 21.42
CA CYS A 113 35.32 76.74 21.32
C CYS A 113 36.16 76.03 20.25
N GLU A 114 37.01 76.79 19.55
CA GLU A 114 37.70 76.49 18.28
C GLU A 114 38.69 75.29 18.30
N ASP A 115 38.97 74.65 19.44
CA ASP A 115 40.01 73.61 19.57
C ASP A 115 39.51 72.15 19.52
N ASN A 116 38.18 71.91 19.50
CA ASN A 116 37.59 70.55 19.57
C ASN A 116 37.17 69.95 18.21
N ASP A 117 37.60 70.55 17.11
CA ASP A 117 37.21 70.13 15.75
C ASP A 117 37.56 68.66 15.44
N LYS A 118 38.70 68.17 15.93
CA LYS A 118 39.12 66.76 15.72
C LYS A 118 38.22 65.74 16.41
N GLU A 119 37.65 66.09 17.57
CA GLU A 119 36.73 65.20 18.29
C GLU A 119 35.34 65.21 17.63
N ARG A 120 34.89 66.39 17.16
CA ARG A 120 33.67 66.51 16.35
C ARG A 120 33.76 65.68 15.07
N GLU A 121 34.89 65.69 14.37
CA GLU A 121 35.13 64.84 13.19
C GLU A 121 35.05 63.35 13.53
N ARG A 122 35.63 62.90 14.65
CA ARG A 122 35.55 61.49 15.08
C ARG A 122 34.12 61.04 15.36
N ILE A 123 33.33 61.88 16.04
CA ILE A 123 31.91 61.64 16.34
C ILE A 123 31.10 61.56 15.03
N MET A 124 31.37 62.46 14.08
CA MET A 124 30.72 62.48 12.78
C MET A 124 31.05 61.24 11.95
N MET A 125 32.33 60.86 11.86
CA MET A 125 32.75 59.62 11.18
C MET A 125 32.13 58.37 11.81
N ASN A 126 31.97 58.34 13.13
CA ASN A 126 31.30 57.23 13.80
C ASN A 126 29.80 57.15 13.42
N TYR A 127 29.13 58.30 13.39
CA TYR A 127 27.73 58.39 12.98
C TYR A 127 27.52 58.03 11.50
N GLU A 128 28.43 58.41 10.60
CA GLU A 128 28.41 57.97 9.20
C GLU A 128 28.56 56.45 9.08
N LYS A 129 29.44 55.82 9.85
CA LYS A 129 29.57 54.35 9.89
C LYS A 129 28.30 53.69 10.40
N LEU A 130 27.67 54.24 11.43
CA LEU A 130 26.40 53.74 11.96
C LEU A 130 25.29 53.82 10.89
N LYS A 131 25.18 54.96 10.18
CA LYS A 131 24.24 55.13 9.07
C LYS A 131 24.51 54.18 7.90
N SER A 132 25.78 54.00 7.52
CA SER A 132 26.17 53.05 6.48
C SER A 132 25.74 51.64 6.86
N ARG A 133 25.98 51.24 8.11
CA ARG A 133 25.58 49.91 8.60
C ARG A 133 24.06 49.75 8.62
N LEU A 134 23.32 50.77 9.04
CA LEU A 134 21.86 50.76 9.01
C LEU A 134 21.32 50.61 7.58
N GLY A 135 21.94 51.27 6.60
CA GLY A 135 21.62 51.12 5.18
C GLY A 135 21.87 49.70 4.65
N GLU A 136 22.96 49.05 5.06
CA GLU A 136 23.23 47.65 4.71
C GLU A 136 22.17 46.69 5.26
N ILE A 137 21.72 46.91 6.51
CA ILE A 137 20.68 46.10 7.14
C ILE A 137 19.34 46.28 6.42
N HIS A 138 18.96 47.52 6.07
CA HIS A 138 17.79 47.80 5.24
C HIS A 138 17.85 47.07 3.91
N ASN A 139 18.97 47.21 3.17
CA ASN A 139 19.14 46.50 1.90
C ASN A 139 19.07 44.97 2.04
N SER A 140 19.55 44.42 3.16
CA SER A 140 19.44 42.98 3.44
C SER A 140 18.02 42.54 3.73
N LYS A 141 17.26 43.37 4.46
CA LYS A 141 15.83 43.15 4.72
C LYS A 141 15.04 43.19 3.41
N ASP A 142 15.26 44.21 2.57
CA ASP A 142 14.53 44.38 1.31
C ASP A 142 14.74 43.19 0.36
N ARG A 143 15.98 42.66 0.29
CA ARG A 143 16.26 41.42 -0.46
C ARG A 143 15.47 40.23 0.09
N LEU A 144 15.42 40.07 1.40
CA LEU A 144 14.68 38.98 2.03
C LEU A 144 13.16 39.12 1.82
N GLU A 145 12.64 40.34 1.82
CA GLU A 145 11.23 40.64 1.52
C GLU A 145 10.89 40.31 0.05
N GLN A 146 11.76 40.63 -0.89
CA GLN A 146 11.59 40.25 -2.30
C GLN A 146 11.58 38.72 -2.47
N ASP A 147 12.51 38.02 -1.82
CA ASP A 147 12.55 36.55 -1.84
C ASP A 147 11.31 35.92 -1.20
N LEU A 148 10.80 36.51 -0.11
CA LEU A 148 9.55 36.08 0.54
C LEU A 148 8.36 36.28 -0.41
N GLN A 149 8.31 37.41 -1.12
CA GLN A 149 7.23 37.69 -2.07
C GLN A 149 7.26 36.72 -3.25
N MET A 150 8.45 36.42 -3.79
CA MET A 150 8.62 35.44 -4.87
C MET A 150 8.15 34.04 -4.42
N GLN A 151 8.66 33.54 -3.29
CA GLN A 151 8.23 32.25 -2.76
C GLN A 151 6.74 32.19 -2.43
N ALA A 152 6.15 33.28 -1.94
CA ALA A 152 4.72 33.35 -1.67
C ALA A 152 3.88 33.28 -2.95
N MET A 153 4.38 33.81 -4.07
CA MET A 153 3.73 33.67 -5.38
C MET A 153 3.84 32.24 -5.90
N ASP A 154 5.03 31.63 -5.82
CA ASP A 154 5.25 30.24 -6.23
C ASP A 154 4.37 29.28 -5.43
N ASN A 155 4.29 29.46 -4.11
CA ASN A 155 3.46 28.63 -3.24
C ASN A 155 1.96 28.73 -3.60
N ARG A 156 1.49 29.93 -3.97
CA ARG A 156 0.11 30.12 -4.45
C ARG A 156 -0.13 29.45 -5.80
N GLU A 157 0.88 29.37 -6.65
CA GLU A 157 0.79 28.65 -7.93
C GLU A 157 0.72 27.13 -7.71
N THR A 158 1.54 26.59 -6.81
CA THR A 158 1.48 25.19 -6.38
C THR A 158 0.10 24.84 -5.82
N ASP A 159 -0.47 25.71 -4.97
CA ASP A 159 -1.85 25.58 -4.47
C ASP A 159 -2.90 25.50 -5.58
N LYS A 160 -2.77 26.34 -6.62
CA LYS A 160 -3.68 26.30 -7.79
C LYS A 160 -3.56 24.99 -8.55
N LYS A 161 -2.34 24.51 -8.78
CA LYS A 161 -2.08 23.21 -9.45
C LYS A 161 -2.72 22.08 -8.65
N MET A 162 -2.49 22.02 -7.34
CA MET A 162 -3.11 21.02 -6.46
C MET A 162 -4.65 21.08 -6.51
N ASN A 163 -5.25 22.28 -6.45
CA ASN A 163 -6.70 22.43 -6.49
C ASN A 163 -7.30 22.06 -7.85
N SER A 164 -6.54 22.19 -8.94
CA SER A 164 -6.97 21.69 -10.26
C SER A 164 -6.91 20.16 -10.38
N LEU A 165 -5.98 19.50 -9.69
CA LEU A 165 -5.83 18.03 -9.69
C LEU A 165 -6.82 17.31 -8.77
N LYS A 166 -7.25 17.96 -7.66
CA LYS A 166 -8.23 17.40 -6.71
C LYS A 166 -9.50 16.83 -7.35
N PRO A 167 -10.24 17.55 -8.22
CA PRO A 167 -11.46 17.01 -8.82
C PRO A 167 -11.17 15.79 -9.69
N ASP A 168 -10.09 15.82 -10.47
CA ASP A 168 -9.67 14.70 -11.32
C ASP A 168 -9.35 13.44 -10.48
N LEU A 169 -8.64 13.60 -9.37
CA LEU A 169 -8.34 12.51 -8.43
C LEU A 169 -9.61 11.89 -7.84
N ILE A 170 -10.56 12.73 -7.43
CA ILE A 170 -11.85 12.27 -6.88
C ILE A 170 -12.64 11.52 -7.96
N GLN A 171 -12.67 12.04 -9.19
CA GLN A 171 -13.36 11.39 -10.31
C GLN A 171 -12.72 10.03 -10.65
N LEU A 172 -11.40 9.97 -10.80
CA LEU A 172 -10.67 8.73 -11.08
C LEU A 172 -10.86 7.70 -9.96
N ARG A 173 -10.79 8.12 -8.70
CA ARG A 173 -11.08 7.24 -7.55
C ARG A 173 -12.50 6.70 -7.62
N ARG A 174 -13.48 7.57 -7.90
CA ARG A 174 -14.89 7.18 -8.00
C ARG A 174 -15.12 6.19 -9.15
N ILE A 175 -14.48 6.40 -10.30
CA ILE A 175 -14.56 5.48 -11.44
C ILE A 175 -13.91 4.14 -11.08
N ARG A 176 -12.67 4.15 -10.56
CA ARG A 176 -11.97 2.95 -10.09
C ARG A 176 -12.81 2.13 -9.11
N ASP A 177 -13.37 2.78 -8.09
CA ASP A 177 -14.16 2.11 -7.06
C ASP A 177 -15.45 1.50 -7.65
N GLN A 178 -16.05 2.14 -8.65
CA GLN A 178 -17.19 1.57 -9.39
C GLN A 178 -16.81 0.31 -10.18
N TYR A 179 -15.67 0.33 -10.88
CA TYR A 179 -15.17 -0.84 -11.63
C TYR A 179 -14.85 -2.01 -10.69
N LEU A 180 -14.26 -1.73 -9.51
CA LEU A 180 -14.02 -2.75 -8.47
C LEU A 180 -15.31 -3.39 -7.98
N VAL A 181 -16.32 -2.56 -7.68
CA VAL A 181 -17.64 -3.06 -7.26
C VAL A 181 -18.29 -3.88 -8.36
N TRP A 182 -18.20 -3.47 -9.63
CA TRP A 182 -18.73 -4.24 -10.76
C TRP A 182 -18.08 -5.62 -10.89
N LEU A 183 -16.74 -5.70 -10.82
CA LEU A 183 -16.01 -6.97 -10.88
C LEU A 183 -16.35 -7.90 -9.71
N ASN A 184 -16.55 -7.34 -8.51
CA ASN A 184 -17.01 -8.11 -7.35
C ASN A 184 -18.42 -8.68 -7.56
N HIS A 185 -19.36 -7.91 -8.11
CA HIS A 185 -20.71 -8.40 -8.40
C HIS A 185 -20.72 -9.51 -9.46
N LYS A 186 -19.77 -9.50 -10.42
CA LYS A 186 -19.60 -10.56 -11.42
C LYS A 186 -18.87 -11.80 -10.88
N GLY A 187 -18.49 -11.82 -9.60
CA GLY A 187 -17.86 -12.97 -8.94
C GLY A 187 -16.40 -13.21 -9.34
N VAL A 188 -15.68 -12.16 -9.76
CA VAL A 188 -14.26 -12.28 -10.11
C VAL A 188 -13.45 -12.56 -8.84
N ARG A 189 -12.54 -13.55 -8.88
CA ARG A 189 -11.67 -13.88 -7.75
C ARG A 189 -10.78 -12.70 -7.37
N GLN A 190 -10.61 -12.47 -6.07
CA GLN A 190 -9.81 -11.38 -5.52
C GLN A 190 -8.37 -11.34 -6.07
N LYS A 191 -7.73 -12.50 -6.25
CA LYS A 191 -6.37 -12.60 -6.83
C LYS A 191 -6.26 -11.92 -8.19
N ARG A 192 -7.25 -12.15 -9.06
CA ARG A 192 -7.29 -11.58 -10.41
C ARG A 192 -7.55 -10.07 -10.42
N ILE A 193 -8.27 -9.57 -9.42
CA ILE A 193 -8.45 -8.12 -9.19
C ILE A 193 -7.13 -7.50 -8.70
N ASN A 194 -6.43 -8.17 -7.77
CA ASN A 194 -5.14 -7.72 -7.26
C ASN A 194 -4.06 -7.66 -8.37
N ASP A 195 -4.08 -8.64 -9.29
CA ASP A 195 -3.20 -8.67 -10.47
C ASP A 195 -3.42 -7.41 -11.35
N TRP A 196 -4.67 -7.00 -11.58
CA TRP A 196 -4.99 -5.78 -12.35
C TRP A 196 -4.67 -4.49 -11.61
N LEU A 197 -4.80 -4.49 -10.28
CA LEU A 197 -4.41 -3.36 -9.44
C LEU A 197 -2.89 -3.24 -9.30
N GLY A 198 -2.11 -4.21 -9.81
CA GLY A 198 -0.66 -4.19 -9.69
C GLY A 198 -0.21 -4.20 -8.23
N VAL A 199 -1.04 -4.71 -7.30
CA VAL A 199 -0.65 -4.98 -5.93
C VAL A 199 0.23 -6.23 -5.97
N GLN A 200 1.45 -6.06 -6.48
CA GLN A 200 2.54 -6.84 -5.95
C GLN A 200 2.56 -6.50 -4.46
N THR A 201 2.55 -7.53 -3.62
CA THR A 201 2.78 -7.38 -2.19
C THR A 201 4.19 -6.80 -2.04
N GLU A 202 4.33 -5.48 -2.14
CA GLU A 202 5.57 -4.74 -1.91
C GLU A 202 5.85 -4.77 -0.40
N ASN A 203 6.28 -5.93 0.10
CA ASN A 203 7.10 -6.02 1.28
C ASN A 203 8.43 -6.64 0.86
N PRO A 204 9.40 -5.82 0.43
CA PRO A 204 10.78 -6.24 0.31
C PRO A 204 11.39 -6.19 1.71
N ASP A 205 11.11 -7.20 2.55
CA ASP A 205 12.01 -7.47 3.66
C ASP A 205 11.97 -8.94 4.11
N GLU A 206 13.14 -9.40 4.46
CA GLU A 206 13.57 -10.79 4.54
C GLU A 206 12.79 -11.62 5.57
N GLY A 207 12.24 -12.78 5.17
CA GLY A 207 11.79 -13.79 6.14
C GLY A 207 10.65 -14.74 5.77
N SER A 208 9.95 -14.56 4.63
CA SER A 208 8.75 -15.36 4.29
C SER A 208 8.89 -16.31 3.09
N SER A 209 10.11 -16.68 2.70
CA SER A 209 10.34 -17.59 1.56
C SER A 209 9.85 -19.04 1.76
N VAL A 210 9.23 -19.38 2.89
CA VAL A 210 8.79 -20.76 3.19
C VAL A 210 7.29 -20.96 3.00
N ARG A 211 6.47 -19.90 3.02
CA ARG A 211 4.99 -20.04 2.92
C ARG A 211 4.41 -19.80 1.53
N GLU A 212 5.09 -19.03 0.67
CA GLU A 212 4.56 -18.69 -0.67
C GLU A 212 4.71 -19.83 -1.68
N GLU A 213 5.57 -20.81 -1.43
CA GLU A 213 5.65 -22.04 -2.22
C GLU A 213 4.53 -23.02 -1.88
N GLU A 214 3.97 -22.99 -0.65
CA GLU A 214 3.00 -24.00 -0.20
C GLU A 214 1.69 -23.99 -1.01
N GLU A 215 1.12 -22.84 -1.38
CA GLU A 215 -0.19 -22.79 -2.06
C GLU A 215 -0.16 -23.08 -3.58
N ASN A 216 1.03 -23.10 -4.21
CA ASN A 216 1.20 -23.52 -5.61
C ASN A 216 1.82 -24.92 -5.74
N LEU A 217 1.90 -25.67 -4.64
CA LEU A 217 2.40 -27.05 -4.68
C LEU A 217 1.48 -27.92 -5.55
N PRO A 218 2.03 -28.80 -6.41
CA PRO A 218 1.25 -29.73 -7.21
C PRO A 218 0.27 -30.56 -6.36
N HIS A 219 0.58 -30.79 -5.09
CA HIS A 219 -0.26 -31.45 -4.08
C HIS A 219 -1.67 -30.86 -3.92
N TYR A 220 -1.87 -29.56 -4.23
CA TYR A 220 -3.19 -28.91 -4.16
C TYR A 220 -4.14 -29.33 -5.29
N ASP A 221 -3.61 -29.76 -6.44
CA ASP A 221 -4.38 -30.31 -7.53
C ASP A 221 -4.54 -31.82 -7.32
N GLU A 222 -5.76 -32.27 -7.01
CA GLU A 222 -6.06 -33.69 -6.83
C GLU A 222 -5.69 -34.52 -8.06
N LYS A 223 -5.76 -33.94 -9.27
CA LYS A 223 -5.40 -34.62 -10.51
C LYS A 223 -3.91 -34.91 -10.63
N SER A 224 -3.07 -34.29 -9.81
CA SER A 224 -1.63 -34.49 -9.87
C SER A 224 -1.16 -35.79 -9.17
N TRP A 225 -1.96 -36.30 -8.23
CA TRP A 225 -1.63 -37.49 -7.42
C TRP A 225 -2.76 -38.53 -7.36
N PHE A 226 -4.03 -38.16 -7.56
CA PHE A 226 -5.15 -39.11 -7.55
C PHE A 226 -5.38 -39.69 -8.94
N VAL A 227 -5.19 -41.01 -9.07
CA VAL A 227 -5.25 -41.72 -10.36
C VAL A 227 -6.51 -42.57 -10.53
N GLY A 228 -7.44 -42.51 -9.58
CA GLY A 228 -8.69 -43.27 -9.61
C GLY A 228 -8.48 -44.79 -9.55
N ASN A 229 -9.23 -45.55 -10.34
CA ASN A 229 -9.16 -47.01 -10.39
C ASN A 229 -7.95 -47.50 -11.18
N LEU A 230 -6.81 -47.64 -10.48
CA LEU A 230 -5.54 -48.15 -11.01
C LEU A 230 -5.12 -49.42 -10.27
N LYS A 231 -4.62 -50.42 -10.99
CA LYS A 231 -4.11 -51.66 -10.37
C LYS A 231 -2.74 -51.43 -9.73
N ARG A 232 -2.39 -52.33 -8.81
CA ARG A 232 -1.09 -52.32 -8.12
C ARG A 232 0.09 -52.34 -9.09
N THR A 233 0.02 -53.19 -10.12
CA THR A 233 1.09 -53.36 -11.12
C THR A 233 1.28 -52.11 -11.97
N GLU A 234 0.19 -51.47 -12.39
CA GLU A 234 0.22 -50.23 -13.17
C GLU A 234 0.78 -49.06 -12.35
N ALA A 235 0.50 -49.01 -11.05
CA ALA A 235 1.08 -48.02 -10.14
C ALA A 235 2.60 -48.20 -10.00
N GLU A 236 3.08 -49.45 -9.94
CA GLU A 236 4.51 -49.77 -9.89
C GLU A 236 5.22 -49.33 -11.18
N GLU A 237 4.60 -49.55 -12.34
CA GLU A 237 5.12 -49.08 -13.65
C GLU A 237 5.24 -47.55 -13.72
N LEU A 238 4.22 -46.81 -13.27
CA LEU A 238 4.23 -45.33 -13.27
C LEU A 238 5.29 -44.72 -12.34
N LEU A 239 5.60 -45.40 -11.24
CA LEU A 239 6.56 -44.96 -10.23
C LEU A 239 7.98 -45.50 -10.49
N THR A 240 8.15 -46.43 -11.43
CA THR A 240 9.46 -46.99 -11.79
C THR A 240 10.38 -45.88 -12.32
N GLY A 241 11.57 -45.76 -11.73
CA GLY A 241 12.57 -44.76 -12.11
C GLY A 241 12.29 -43.33 -11.64
N LYS A 242 11.28 -43.11 -10.79
CA LYS A 242 10.99 -41.82 -10.14
C LYS A 242 11.83 -41.63 -8.86
N PRO A 243 12.07 -40.38 -8.42
CA PRO A 243 12.80 -40.12 -7.18
C PRO A 243 12.05 -40.64 -5.95
N SER A 244 12.79 -40.88 -4.86
CA SER A 244 12.21 -41.22 -3.55
C SER A 244 11.22 -40.14 -3.10
N GLY A 245 10.08 -40.53 -2.55
CA GLY A 245 8.97 -39.63 -2.21
C GLY A 245 8.00 -39.33 -3.37
N ALA A 246 8.23 -39.89 -4.57
CA ALA A 246 7.22 -39.90 -5.63
C ALA A 246 6.04 -40.77 -5.25
N PHE A 247 4.81 -40.26 -5.41
CA PHE A 247 3.62 -40.95 -4.93
C PHE A 247 2.39 -40.75 -5.81
N LEU A 248 1.42 -41.65 -5.63
CA LEU A 248 0.07 -41.56 -6.16
C LEU A 248 -0.92 -42.22 -5.20
N VAL A 249 -2.19 -41.80 -5.27
CA VAL A 249 -3.31 -42.41 -4.54
C VAL A 249 -4.28 -43.01 -5.54
N ARG A 250 -4.62 -44.28 -5.35
CA ARG A 250 -5.53 -45.05 -6.20
C ARG A 250 -6.65 -45.67 -5.37
N GLU A 251 -7.75 -46.02 -6.02
CA GLU A 251 -8.83 -46.78 -5.40
C GLU A 251 -8.36 -48.21 -5.07
N SER A 252 -8.77 -48.71 -3.91
CA SER A 252 -8.54 -50.11 -3.56
C SER A 252 -9.66 -50.98 -4.13
N SER A 253 -9.36 -52.26 -4.36
CA SER A 253 -10.39 -53.26 -4.67
C SER A 253 -11.35 -53.51 -3.49
N ARG A 254 -10.98 -53.06 -2.28
CA ARG A 254 -11.83 -53.09 -1.08
C ARG A 254 -12.72 -51.86 -1.05
N LYS A 255 -14.05 -52.07 -0.95
CA LYS A 255 -15.03 -50.97 -0.85
C LYS A 255 -14.70 -50.05 0.34
N GLY A 256 -14.64 -48.75 0.08
CA GLY A 256 -14.37 -47.72 1.10
C GLY A 256 -12.91 -47.64 1.55
N CYS A 257 -11.95 -48.18 0.78
CA CYS A 257 -10.52 -48.04 1.06
C CYS A 257 -9.79 -47.48 -0.17
N TYR A 258 -8.71 -46.75 0.09
CA TYR A 258 -7.78 -46.30 -0.94
C TYR A 258 -6.40 -46.94 -0.70
N ALA A 259 -5.53 -46.85 -1.69
CA ALA A 259 -4.15 -47.27 -1.59
C ALA A 259 -3.23 -46.12 -2.01
N CYS A 260 -2.25 -45.80 -1.17
CA CYS A 260 -1.16 -44.90 -1.50
C CYS A 260 0.03 -45.73 -1.97
N SER A 261 0.51 -45.47 -3.19
CA SER A 261 1.73 -46.07 -3.72
C SER A 261 2.83 -45.00 -3.68
N VAL A 262 3.98 -45.30 -3.07
CA VAL A 262 5.08 -44.35 -2.85
C VAL A 262 6.44 -45.01 -3.07
N VAL A 263 7.38 -44.28 -3.68
CA VAL A 263 8.77 -44.73 -3.86
C VAL A 263 9.58 -44.47 -2.60
N VAL A 264 10.23 -45.51 -2.08
CA VAL A 264 11.12 -45.48 -0.92
C VAL A 264 12.45 -46.11 -1.31
N GLU A 265 13.52 -45.32 -1.34
CA GLU A 265 14.88 -45.82 -1.65
C GLU A 265 14.96 -46.61 -2.97
N GLY A 266 14.12 -46.25 -3.95
CA GLY A 266 14.07 -46.89 -5.27
C GLY A 266 13.06 -48.04 -5.40
N GLU A 267 12.42 -48.47 -4.30
CA GLU A 267 11.37 -49.49 -4.31
C GLU A 267 9.96 -48.87 -4.12
N VAL A 268 8.96 -49.40 -4.84
CA VAL A 268 7.57 -48.94 -4.70
C VAL A 268 6.89 -49.69 -3.56
N LYS A 269 6.46 -48.97 -2.53
CA LYS A 269 5.68 -49.48 -1.39
C LYS A 269 4.23 -49.04 -1.47
N HIS A 270 3.33 -49.86 -0.94
CA HIS A 270 1.88 -49.64 -0.99
C HIS A 270 1.29 -49.63 0.42
N CYS A 271 0.58 -48.57 0.77
CA CYS A 271 -0.05 -48.38 2.07
C CYS A 271 -1.56 -48.24 1.91
N MET A 272 -2.33 -48.88 2.78
CA MET A 272 -3.80 -48.78 2.74
C MET A 272 -4.24 -47.50 3.46
N ILE A 273 -5.12 -46.72 2.83
CA ILE A 273 -5.81 -45.59 3.46
C ILE A 273 -7.24 -46.06 3.74
N TYR A 274 -7.61 -46.04 5.01
CA TYR A 274 -8.95 -46.39 5.46
C TYR A 274 -9.85 -45.15 5.41
N SER A 275 -11.07 -45.33 4.89
CA SER A 275 -12.14 -44.34 5.02
C SER A 275 -13.02 -44.74 6.21
N THR A 276 -12.99 -43.95 7.28
CA THR A 276 -13.82 -44.16 8.46
C THR A 276 -14.84 -43.00 8.59
N PRO A 277 -15.86 -43.13 9.46
CA PRO A 277 -16.74 -42.00 9.76
C PRO A 277 -16.03 -40.79 10.39
N ARG A 278 -14.82 -40.98 10.94
CA ARG A 278 -14.01 -39.90 11.56
C ARG A 278 -13.13 -39.18 10.55
N GLY A 279 -12.75 -39.85 9.45
CA GLY A 279 -11.91 -39.28 8.40
C GLY A 279 -11.13 -40.35 7.64
N PHE A 280 -10.06 -39.91 6.97
CA PHE A 280 -9.11 -40.76 6.24
C PHE A 280 -7.83 -40.94 7.04
N GLY A 281 -7.18 -42.10 6.94
CA GLY A 281 -5.88 -42.32 7.60
C GLY A 281 -5.21 -43.65 7.23
N PHE A 282 -3.93 -43.79 7.55
CA PHE A 282 -3.15 -45.03 7.30
C PHE A 282 -3.32 -46.07 8.41
N ALA A 283 -3.60 -45.65 9.65
CA ALA A 283 -3.82 -46.52 10.81
C ALA A 283 -4.66 -45.79 11.88
N GLU A 284 -5.44 -46.53 12.67
CA GLU A 284 -6.06 -45.98 13.89
C GLU A 284 -4.98 -45.73 14.95
N PRO A 285 -5.03 -44.64 15.75
CA PRO A 285 -6.10 -43.63 15.89
C PRO A 285 -5.94 -42.39 14.99
N TYR A 286 -5.15 -42.45 13.92
CA TYR A 286 -4.76 -41.31 13.07
C TYR A 286 -5.66 -41.12 11.84
N ASP A 287 -6.93 -41.52 11.93
CA ASP A 287 -7.98 -41.39 10.91
C ASP A 287 -8.71 -40.03 10.99
N LEU A 288 -7.95 -38.94 11.07
CA LEU A 288 -8.44 -37.62 11.48
C LEU A 288 -8.64 -36.63 10.32
N TYR A 289 -8.26 -36.98 9.08
CA TYR A 289 -8.30 -36.04 7.95
C TYR A 289 -9.67 -36.05 7.28
N GLY A 290 -10.28 -34.88 7.06
CA GLY A 290 -11.62 -34.76 6.47
C GLY A 290 -11.68 -35.09 4.97
N SER A 291 -10.53 -35.12 4.29
CA SER A 291 -10.40 -35.50 2.88
C SER A 291 -9.05 -36.17 2.58
N LEU A 292 -8.97 -36.91 1.48
CA LEU A 292 -7.70 -37.45 0.97
C LEU A 292 -6.70 -36.33 0.66
N LYS A 293 -7.16 -35.17 0.20
CA LYS A 293 -6.32 -34.01 -0.07
C LYS A 293 -5.65 -33.49 1.20
N GLU A 294 -6.41 -33.37 2.27
CA GLU A 294 -5.88 -32.92 3.57
C GLU A 294 -4.84 -33.92 4.12
N LEU A 295 -5.09 -35.22 3.96
CA LEU A 295 -4.13 -36.28 4.29
C LEU A 295 -2.83 -36.10 3.50
N VAL A 296 -2.91 -35.90 2.18
CA VAL A 296 -1.72 -35.70 1.32
C VAL A 296 -0.95 -34.44 1.71
N LEU A 297 -1.65 -33.32 1.95
CA LEU A 297 -1.04 -32.06 2.38
C LEU A 297 -0.37 -32.14 3.75
N HIS A 298 -0.81 -33.04 4.63
CA HIS A 298 -0.13 -33.27 5.89
C HIS A 298 1.14 -34.13 5.71
N TYR A 299 1.04 -35.25 4.99
CA TYR A 299 2.18 -36.17 4.78
C TYR A 299 3.21 -35.68 3.73
N GLN A 300 2.99 -34.53 3.11
CA GLN A 300 4.06 -33.82 2.40
C GLN A 300 5.11 -33.26 3.40
N HIS A 301 4.67 -32.86 4.59
CA HIS A 301 5.52 -32.28 5.64
C HIS A 301 5.90 -33.31 6.72
N THR A 302 5.06 -34.31 6.93
CA THR A 302 5.23 -35.33 7.97
C THR A 302 5.66 -36.67 7.36
N SER A 303 6.73 -37.26 7.88
CA SER A 303 7.25 -38.55 7.40
C SER A 303 6.32 -39.71 7.74
N LEU A 304 6.21 -40.68 6.83
CA LEU A 304 5.38 -41.88 7.01
C LEU A 304 5.98 -42.91 7.99
N VAL A 305 7.18 -42.67 8.53
CA VAL A 305 7.85 -43.50 9.57
C VAL A 305 6.94 -43.76 10.75
N GLN A 306 6.08 -42.80 11.09
CA GLN A 306 5.16 -42.92 12.22
C GLN A 306 4.16 -44.08 12.08
N HIS A 307 3.92 -44.56 10.85
CA HIS A 307 3.01 -45.68 10.57
C HIS A 307 3.76 -46.98 10.24
N ASN A 308 4.99 -46.89 9.73
CA ASN A 308 5.83 -48.03 9.41
C ASN A 308 7.29 -47.59 9.32
N ASP A 309 8.17 -48.19 10.12
CA ASP A 309 9.61 -47.89 10.13
C ASP A 309 10.28 -48.04 8.75
N ALA A 310 9.67 -48.85 7.86
CA ALA A 310 10.13 -49.05 6.49
C ALA A 310 9.73 -47.92 5.52
N LEU A 311 9.01 -46.88 5.96
CA LEU A 311 8.53 -45.75 5.16
C LEU A 311 9.17 -44.42 5.60
N SER A 312 10.49 -44.34 5.51
CA SER A 312 11.32 -43.15 5.79
C SER A 312 11.15 -41.99 4.79
N VAL A 313 9.96 -41.82 4.22
CA VAL A 313 9.68 -40.86 3.15
C VAL A 313 8.46 -40.00 3.44
N ARG A 314 8.40 -38.87 2.74
CA ARG A 314 7.26 -37.96 2.68
C ARG A 314 6.60 -38.06 1.31
N LEU A 315 5.34 -37.67 1.21
CA LEU A 315 4.62 -37.55 -0.06
C LEU A 315 5.08 -36.26 -0.76
N ALA A 316 6.27 -36.29 -1.36
CA ALA A 316 6.98 -35.09 -1.82
C ALA A 316 6.73 -34.76 -3.31
N HIS A 317 6.49 -35.77 -4.14
CA HIS A 317 6.38 -35.59 -5.59
C HIS A 317 5.13 -36.30 -6.15
N PRO A 318 4.05 -35.57 -6.45
CA PRO A 318 2.88 -36.13 -7.13
C PRO A 318 3.26 -36.70 -8.50
N VAL A 319 2.72 -37.86 -8.87
CA VAL A 319 3.11 -38.58 -10.09
C VAL A 319 2.97 -37.75 -11.38
N TYR A 320 1.99 -36.85 -11.44
CA TYR A 320 1.75 -35.93 -12.56
C TYR A 320 2.12 -34.48 -12.26
N ALA A 321 2.88 -34.21 -11.19
CA ALA A 321 3.50 -32.90 -11.04
C ALA A 321 4.36 -32.62 -12.28
N HIS A 322 4.04 -31.57 -13.04
CA HIS A 322 4.82 -31.20 -14.21
C HIS A 322 6.27 -30.99 -13.78
N THR A 323 7.15 -31.91 -14.17
CA THR A 323 8.59 -31.71 -14.03
C THR A 323 8.96 -30.56 -14.96
N LEU A 324 9.05 -29.34 -14.42
CA LEU A 324 9.97 -28.35 -14.97
C LEU A 324 11.36 -28.95 -14.80
N SER A 325 11.75 -29.76 -15.78
CA SER A 325 13.12 -30.21 -15.95
C SER A 325 13.94 -28.95 -16.13
N VAL A 326 14.56 -28.50 -15.05
CA VAL A 326 15.68 -27.57 -15.08
C VAL A 326 16.76 -28.29 -15.89
N ARG A 327 16.80 -28.01 -17.19
CA ARG A 327 17.94 -28.33 -18.03
C ARG A 327 19.12 -27.56 -17.44
N ARG A 328 20.04 -28.29 -16.80
CA ARG A 328 21.38 -27.81 -16.48
C ARG A 328 22.21 -27.64 -17.74
#